data_AF-A0A7D5C6S5-F1
#
_entry.id   AF-A0A7D5C6S5-F1
#
_cell.length_a   1.000
_cell.length_b   1.000
_cell.length_c   1.000
_cell.angle_alpha   90.00
_cell.angle_beta   90.00
_cell.angle_gamma   90.00
#
_symmetry.space_group_name_H-M   'P 1'
#
loop_
_entity.id
_entity.type
_entity.pdbx_description
1 polymer ?
#
loop_
_entity_poly.entity_id
_entity_poly.type
_entity_poly.pdbx_seq_one_letter_code
_entity_poly.pdbx_strand_id
1 'polypeptide(L)'
;MYEPPLSPVVIERSPTLFAYGERLRPVRDGRFADAASALAWLLGAAATVAHPAGLAVAGLLLGIVATSIERAVAAGASFGIAVVAAGAVWLTVTGSLPPTQGFDPIVLVALALLGTPTVAAIVRALG
;
A
#
# COMPACT_ATOMS: atom_id res chain seq x y z
N MET A 1 -13.87 58.78 -16.00
CA MET A 1 -13.41 57.53 -16.63
C MET A 1 -13.60 56.45 -15.57
N TYR A 2 -14.61 55.60 -15.73
CA TYR A 2 -15.00 54.58 -14.75
C TYR A 2 -14.43 53.24 -15.23
N GLU A 3 -13.53 52.65 -14.45
CA GLU A 3 -13.02 51.30 -14.72
C GLU A 3 -13.94 50.28 -14.01
N PRO A 4 -14.49 49.29 -14.73
CA PRO A 4 -15.31 48.26 -14.11
C PRO A 4 -14.45 47.32 -13.24
N PRO A 5 -15.00 46.79 -12.13
CA PRO A 5 -14.27 45.83 -11.30
C PRO A 5 -14.01 44.54 -12.09
N LEU A 6 -12.75 44.10 -12.08
CA LEU A 6 -12.33 42.84 -12.67
C LEU A 6 -13.10 41.69 -12.00
N SER A 7 -13.83 40.90 -12.79
CA SER A 7 -14.50 39.70 -12.33
C SER A 7 -13.50 38.79 -11.59
N PRO A 8 -13.85 38.21 -10.43
CA PRO A 8 -12.98 37.27 -9.77
C PRO A 8 -12.74 36.11 -10.73
N VAL A 9 -11.48 35.91 -11.11
CA VAL A 9 -11.03 34.70 -11.80
C VAL A 9 -11.30 33.56 -10.82
N VAL A 10 -12.43 32.88 -11.00
CA VAL A 10 -12.67 31.59 -10.39
C VAL A 10 -11.67 30.66 -11.05
N ILE A 11 -10.50 30.51 -10.42
CA ILE A 11 -9.53 29.48 -10.81
C ILE A 11 -10.20 28.16 -10.46
N GLU A 12 -10.94 27.63 -11.42
CA GLU A 12 -11.44 26.26 -11.41
C GLU A 12 -10.18 25.39 -11.32
N ARG A 13 -9.84 24.93 -10.11
CA ARG A 13 -8.68 24.06 -9.89
C ARG A 13 -8.95 22.78 -10.65
N SER A 14 -8.37 22.64 -11.83
CA SER A 14 -8.31 21.39 -12.58
C SER A 14 -7.88 20.28 -11.61
N PRO A 15 -8.62 19.14 -11.54
CA PRO A 15 -8.31 18.02 -10.66
C PRO A 15 -7.07 17.29 -11.20
N THR A 16 -5.90 17.89 -11.04
CA THR A 16 -4.63 17.25 -11.37
C THR A 16 -4.22 16.34 -10.22
N LEU A 17 -3.46 15.28 -10.52
CA LEU A 17 -2.91 14.30 -9.56
C LEU A 17 -2.27 14.95 -8.31
N PHE A 18 -1.74 16.17 -8.45
CA PHE A 18 -1.15 16.95 -7.36
C PHE A 18 -2.16 17.37 -6.28
N ALA A 19 -3.45 17.50 -6.60
CA ALA A 19 -4.49 17.83 -5.64
C ALA A 19 -4.80 16.66 -4.67
N TYR A 20 -4.52 15.42 -5.06
CA TYR A 20 -4.66 14.25 -4.19
C TYR A 20 -3.53 14.15 -3.15
N GLY A 21 -2.31 14.59 -3.51
CA GLY A 21 -1.17 14.59 -2.59
C GLY A 21 -1.40 15.40 -1.31
N GLU A 22 -2.09 16.53 -1.41
CA GLU A 22 -2.50 17.35 -0.26
C GLU A 22 -3.52 16.63 0.66
N ARG A 23 -4.45 15.84 0.11
CA ARG A 23 -5.47 15.12 0.91
C ARG A 23 -4.90 13.95 1.71
N LEU A 24 -3.80 13.35 1.26
CA LEU A 24 -3.17 12.20 1.93
C LEU A 24 -2.12 12.60 2.97
N ARG A 25 -1.75 13.89 3.08
CA ARG A 25 -0.80 14.38 4.10
C ARG A 25 -1.15 13.96 5.54
N PRO A 26 -2.41 14.01 6.02
CA PRO A 26 -2.74 13.61 7.39
C PRO A 26 -2.49 12.12 7.68
N VAL A 27 -2.52 11.29 6.64
CA VAL A 27 -2.35 9.83 6.69
C VAL A 27 -0.88 9.44 6.55
N ARG A 28 -0.04 10.33 6.00
CA ARG A 28 1.40 10.11 5.78
C ARG A 28 2.24 10.67 6.92
N ASP A 29 1.99 11.92 7.29
CA ASP A 29 2.82 12.68 8.24
C ASP A 29 2.02 13.24 9.42
N GLY A 30 0.70 13.03 9.43
CA GLY A 30 -0.20 13.58 10.46
C GLY A 30 -0.44 12.64 11.63
N ARG A 31 -1.29 13.09 12.57
CA ARG A 31 -1.68 12.35 13.79
C ARG A 31 -2.26 10.95 13.57
N PHE A 32 -2.61 10.60 12.34
CA PHE A 32 -3.22 9.32 11.97
C PHE A 32 -2.27 8.38 11.22
N ALA A 33 -1.01 8.77 11.01
CA ALA A 33 -0.07 7.99 10.20
C ALA A 33 0.17 6.58 10.75
N ASP A 34 0.37 6.45 12.05
CA ASP A 34 0.57 5.15 12.70
C ASP A 34 -0.69 4.28 12.62
N ALA A 35 -1.86 4.88 12.86
CA ALA A 35 -3.15 4.18 12.77
C ALA A 35 -3.44 3.71 11.34
N ALA A 36 -3.15 4.54 10.35
CA ALA A 36 -3.31 4.17 8.94
C ALA A 36 -2.33 3.09 8.51
N SER A 37 -1.09 3.14 8.99
CA SER A 37 -0.08 2.11 8.74
C SER A 37 -0.52 0.78 9.35
N ALA A 38 -1.00 0.79 10.60
CA ALA A 38 -1.53 -0.39 11.25
C ALA A 38 -2.75 -0.96 10.51
N LEU A 39 -3.68 -0.12 10.07
CA LEU A 39 -4.84 -0.54 9.29
C LEU A 39 -4.43 -1.12 7.94
N ALA A 40 -3.46 -0.53 7.24
CA ALA A 40 -2.93 -1.06 5.99
C ALA A 40 -2.35 -2.47 6.17
N TRP A 41 -1.61 -2.69 7.27
CA TRP A 41 -1.11 -4.01 7.64
C TRP A 41 -2.22 -5.02 7.92
N LEU A 42 -3.18 -4.65 8.77
CA LEU A 42 -4.28 -5.54 9.16
C LEU A 42 -5.17 -5.91 7.97
N LEU A 43 -5.54 -4.92 7.14
CA LEU A 43 -6.35 -5.14 5.95
C LEU A 43 -5.59 -5.94 4.89
N GLY A 44 -4.30 -5.64 4.69
CA GLY A 44 -3.43 -6.41 3.81
C GLY A 44 -3.33 -7.87 4.23
N ALA A 45 -3.08 -8.13 5.52
CA ALA A 45 -3.00 -9.48 6.06
C ALA A 45 -4.32 -10.23 5.93
N ALA A 46 -5.45 -9.61 6.30
CA ALA A 46 -6.78 -10.19 6.15
C ALA A 46 -7.08 -10.55 4.68
N ALA A 47 -6.73 -9.66 3.75
CA ALA A 47 -6.88 -9.92 2.33
C ALA A 47 -5.99 -11.08 1.85
N THR A 48 -4.73 -11.16 2.30
CA THR A 48 -3.80 -12.24 1.94
C THR A 48 -4.27 -13.60 2.46
N VAL A 49 -4.86 -13.64 3.66
CA VAL A 49 -5.46 -14.87 4.22
C VAL A 49 -6.64 -15.34 3.37
N ALA A 50 -7.48 -14.41 2.90
CA ALA A 50 -8.64 -14.74 2.07
C ALA A 50 -8.26 -15.17 0.65
N HIS A 51 -7.27 -14.50 0.05
CA HIS A 51 -6.82 -14.78 -1.32
C HIS A 51 -5.37 -14.32 -1.54
N PRO A 52 -4.54 -15.06 -2.29
CA PRO A 52 -3.16 -14.65 -2.60
C PRO A 52 -3.02 -13.26 -3.23
N ALA A 53 -4.03 -12.81 -3.99
CA ALA A 53 -4.10 -11.45 -4.55
C ALA A 53 -4.06 -10.35 -3.47
N GLY A 54 -4.36 -10.68 -2.21
CA GLY A 54 -4.22 -9.78 -1.07
C GLY A 54 -2.80 -9.26 -0.87
N LEU A 55 -1.77 -9.95 -1.37
CA LEU A 55 -0.39 -9.44 -1.38
C LEU A 55 -0.24 -8.13 -2.19
N ALA A 56 -0.98 -8.01 -3.30
CA ALA A 56 -1.01 -6.79 -4.09
C ALA A 56 -1.83 -5.69 -3.39
N VAL A 57 -2.93 -6.06 -2.74
CA VAL A 57 -3.73 -5.13 -1.93
C VAL A 57 -2.91 -4.56 -0.77
N ALA A 58 -2.15 -5.40 -0.09
CA ALA A 58 -1.22 -4.99 0.97
C ALA A 58 -0.18 -4.00 0.42
N GLY A 59 0.46 -4.32 -0.70
CA GLY A 59 1.42 -3.42 -1.35
C GLY A 59 0.80 -2.06 -1.68
N LEU A 60 -0.42 -2.06 -2.21
CA LEU A 60 -1.16 -0.84 -2.53
C LEU A 60 -1.43 0.01 -1.29
N LEU A 61 -1.97 -0.59 -0.22
CA LEU A 61 -2.27 0.14 1.02
C LEU A 61 -1.00 0.70 1.67
N LEU A 62 0.09 -0.07 1.70
CA LEU A 62 1.37 0.36 2.23
C LEU A 62 2.00 1.48 1.39
N GLY A 63 1.87 1.43 0.06
CA GLY A 63 2.33 2.49 -0.83
C GLY A 63 1.57 3.82 -0.64
N ILE A 64 0.26 3.75 -0.37
CA ILE A 64 -0.57 4.94 -0.10
C ILE A 64 -0.12 5.65 1.19
N VAL A 65 0.12 4.88 2.24
CA VAL A 65 0.45 5.40 3.58
C VAL A 65 1.92 5.80 3.71
N ALA A 66 2.81 5.20 2.90
CA ALA A 66 4.23 5.52 2.95
C ALA A 66 4.54 6.99 2.65
N THR A 67 5.55 7.53 3.34
CA THR A 67 5.98 8.92 3.19
C THR A 67 7.01 9.09 2.06
N SER A 68 7.77 8.04 1.71
CA SER A 68 8.74 8.01 0.61
C SER A 68 8.74 6.64 -0.10
N ILE A 69 9.37 6.58 -1.29
CA ILE A 69 9.49 5.33 -2.06
C ILE A 69 10.33 4.30 -1.28
N GLU A 70 11.42 4.72 -0.64
CA GLU A 70 12.24 3.78 0.16
C GLU A 70 11.44 3.20 1.32
N ARG A 71 10.62 4.03 1.98
CA ARG A 71 9.72 3.57 3.05
C ARG A 71 8.62 2.66 2.53
N ALA A 72 8.09 2.91 1.33
CA ALA A 72 7.10 2.03 0.70
C ALA A 72 7.71 0.65 0.39
N VAL A 73 8.91 0.62 -0.19
CA VAL A 73 9.66 -0.62 -0.46
C VAL A 73 9.96 -1.35 0.85
N ALA A 74 10.48 -0.66 1.87
CA ALA A 74 10.79 -1.26 3.17
C ALA A 74 9.55 -1.83 3.86
N ALA A 75 8.43 -1.10 3.84
CA ALA A 75 7.16 -1.57 4.40
C ALA A 75 6.63 -2.79 3.64
N GLY A 76 6.62 -2.74 2.30
CA GLY A 76 6.18 -3.86 1.45
C GLY A 76 7.05 -5.10 1.63
N ALA A 77 8.37 -4.94 1.72
CA ALA A 77 9.31 -6.03 1.97
C ALA A 77 9.12 -6.62 3.38
N SER A 78 8.92 -5.77 4.39
CA SER A 78 8.66 -6.22 5.77
C SER A 78 7.38 -7.04 5.85
N PHE A 79 6.33 -6.60 5.16
CA PHE A 79 5.07 -7.35 5.04
C PHE A 79 5.29 -8.70 4.34
N GLY A 80 5.99 -8.70 3.21
CA GLY A 80 6.34 -9.92 2.49
C GLY A 80 7.09 -10.93 3.35
N ILE A 81 8.12 -10.47 4.07
CA ILE A 81 8.88 -11.30 5.02
C ILE A 81 7.97 -11.86 6.11
N ALA A 82 7.08 -11.05 6.68
CA ALA A 82 6.15 -11.49 7.71
C ALA A 82 5.19 -12.58 7.19
N VAL A 83 4.69 -12.45 5.96
CA VAL A 83 3.84 -13.48 5.33
C VAL A 83 4.61 -14.78 5.10
N VAL A 84 5.84 -14.71 4.59
CA VAL A 84 6.69 -15.90 4.39
C VAL A 84 7.00 -16.56 5.73
N ALA A 85 7.34 -15.78 6.76
CA ALA A 85 7.60 -16.28 8.10
C ALA A 85 6.36 -16.95 8.69
N ALA A 86 5.17 -16.36 8.53
CA ALA A 86 3.90 -16.95 8.96
C ALA A 86 3.61 -18.27 8.22
N GLY A 87 3.88 -18.35 6.92
CA GLY A 87 3.77 -19.59 6.15
C GLY A 87 4.76 -20.66 6.61
N ALA A 88 5.99 -20.28 6.97
CA ALA A 88 6.97 -21.20 7.54
C ALA A 88 6.53 -21.73 8.91
N VAL A 89 5.99 -20.85 9.78
CA VAL A 89 5.41 -21.25 11.07
C VAL A 89 4.23 -22.19 10.88
N TRP A 90 3.36 -21.93 9.91
CA TRP A 90 2.26 -22.83 9.57
C TRP A 90 2.78 -24.21 9.17
N LEU A 91 3.81 -24.26 8.31
CA LEU A 91 4.41 -25.51 7.86
C LEU A 91 5.05 -26.29 9.02
N THR A 92 5.76 -25.62 9.93
CA THR A 92 6.40 -26.29 11.06
C THR A 92 5.38 -26.80 12.08
N VAL A 93 4.27 -26.09 12.29
CA VAL A 93 3.23 -26.48 13.25
C VAL A 93 2.29 -27.55 12.69
N THR A 94 1.92 -27.46 11.42
CA THR A 94 0.91 -28.34 10.81
C THR A 94 1.50 -29.48 9.99
N GLY A 95 2.77 -29.39 9.59
CA GLY A 95 3.40 -30.33 8.66
C GLY A 95 2.90 -30.19 7.22
N SER A 96 2.14 -29.12 6.90
CA SER A 96 1.52 -28.92 5.59
C SER A 96 1.74 -27.50 5.08
N LEU A 97 1.71 -27.31 3.77
CA LEU A 97 1.75 -25.97 3.19
C LEU A 97 0.42 -25.23 3.46
N PRO A 98 0.46 -23.91 3.66
CA PRO A 98 -0.76 -23.11 3.79
C PRO A 98 -1.59 -23.19 2.50
N PRO A 99 -2.93 -23.00 2.57
CA PRO A 99 -3.79 -23.06 1.39
C PRO A 99 -3.40 -22.01 0.35
N THR A 100 -2.97 -22.45 -0.84
CA THR A 100 -2.47 -21.55 -1.89
C THR A 100 -3.51 -21.20 -2.95
N GLN A 101 -4.73 -21.73 -2.87
CA GLN A 101 -5.81 -21.48 -3.83
C GLN A 101 -5.39 -21.74 -5.30
N GLY A 102 -4.55 -22.76 -5.53
CA GLY A 102 -4.08 -23.14 -6.86
C GLY A 102 -2.82 -22.42 -7.34
N PHE A 103 -2.25 -21.50 -6.54
CA PHE A 103 -0.95 -20.91 -6.84
C PHE A 103 0.19 -21.82 -6.40
N ASP A 104 1.28 -21.83 -7.19
CA ASP A 104 2.52 -22.49 -6.81
C ASP A 104 3.12 -21.78 -5.56
N PRO A 105 3.49 -22.52 -4.50
CA PRO A 105 4.12 -21.95 -3.31
C PRO A 105 5.35 -21.06 -3.61
N ILE A 106 6.18 -21.44 -4.58
CA ILE A 106 7.37 -20.66 -4.96
C ILE A 106 6.96 -19.31 -5.55
N VAL A 107 5.89 -19.30 -6.37
CA VAL A 107 5.33 -18.06 -6.92
C VAL A 107 4.77 -17.17 -5.81
N LEU A 108 4.12 -17.73 -4.79
CA LEU A 108 3.63 -16.95 -3.64
C LEU A 108 4.77 -16.33 -2.83
N VAL A 109 5.86 -17.06 -2.61
CA VAL A 109 7.06 -16.52 -1.94
C VAL A 109 7.66 -15.39 -2.77
N ALA A 110 7.79 -15.57 -4.09
CA ALA A 110 8.30 -14.52 -4.98
C ALA A 110 7.38 -13.29 -4.99
N LEU A 111 6.06 -13.47 -5.03
CA LEU A 111 5.09 -12.38 -4.96
C LEU A 111 5.12 -11.66 -3.60
N ALA A 112 5.31 -12.38 -2.50
CA ALA A 112 5.43 -11.76 -1.19
C ALA A 112 6.73 -10.94 -1.08
N LEU A 113 7.87 -11.50 -1.51
CA LEU A 113 9.18 -10.87 -1.32
C LEU A 113 9.52 -9.80 -2.37
N LEU A 114 8.97 -9.90 -3.59
CA LEU A 114 9.24 -8.97 -4.68
C LEU A 114 7.97 -8.26 -5.15
N GLY A 115 6.87 -8.99 -5.33
CA GLY A 115 5.61 -8.42 -5.81
C GLY A 115 5.06 -7.32 -4.89
N THR A 116 4.92 -7.59 -3.59
CA THR A 116 4.42 -6.61 -2.62
C THR A 116 5.27 -5.33 -2.55
N PRO A 117 6.61 -5.38 -2.40
CA PRO A 117 7.42 -4.15 -2.40
C PRO A 117 7.40 -3.43 -3.75
N THR A 118 7.35 -4.14 -4.88
CA THR A 118 7.21 -3.50 -6.21
C THR A 118 5.89 -2.74 -6.33
N VAL A 119 4.77 -3.34 -5.93
CA VAL A 119 3.46 -2.67 -5.95
C VAL A 119 3.46 -1.45 -5.03
N ALA A 120 4.01 -1.58 -3.82
CA ALA A 120 4.11 -0.46 -2.88
C ALA A 120 4.94 0.69 -3.45
N ALA A 121 6.08 0.40 -4.09
CA ALA A 121 6.92 1.39 -4.73
C ALA A 121 6.20 2.11 -5.87
N ILE A 122 5.53 1.36 -6.76
CA ILE A 122 4.76 1.92 -7.88
C ILE A 122 3.66 2.85 -7.36
N VAL A 123 2.88 2.39 -6.38
CA VAL A 123 1.78 3.19 -5.82
C VAL A 123 2.31 4.46 -5.17
N ARG A 124 3.43 4.39 -4.44
CA ARG A 124 4.06 5.57 -3.86
C ARG A 124 4.62 6.52 -4.92
N ALA A 125 5.18 6.00 -6.01
CA ALA A 125 5.70 6.80 -7.12
C ALA A 125 4.59 7.53 -7.88
N LEU A 126 3.36 7.01 -7.86
CA LEU A 126 2.20 7.59 -8.56
C LEU A 126 1.48 8.68 -7.77
N GLY A 127 1.63 8.78 -6.45
CA GLY A 127 1.04 9.87 -5.66
C GLY A 127 0.85 9.60 -4.19
#